data_AF-A0A2S7SQB5-F1
#
_entry.id   AF-A0A2S7SQB5-F1
#
_cell.length_a   1.000
_cell.length_b   1.000
_cell.length_c   1.000
_cell.angle_alpha   90.00
_cell.angle_beta   90.00
_cell.angle_gamma   90.00
#
_symmetry.space_group_name_H-M   'P 1'
#
loop_
_entity.id
_entity.type
_entity.pdbx_description
1 polymer ?
#
loop_
_entity_poly.entity_id
_entity_poly.type
_entity_poly.pdbx_seq_one_letter_code
_entity_poly.pdbx_strand_id
1 'polypeptide(L)'
;MGISFTSFAGNKDRIGQSGAPELIINPWARTTSLFGNNGSFVGGLEAMKCNIAGLAADSTTEVGVSHGVYLSGSGININNLGVAHNIGHDNVIGINIMSMSFGDIPATDYFNPDGYGTYHPQYLNVQLGFARQFSKNINAGFGMTYVSEQINNINALGLAFEGGIQYVTGKKDNFHIGVTLRNLGTNMKFSGTGFAINADQPQSSPGYTISVNSPSDKFSMPTYLNLSAAYDFYLDENHVRNADSLPMHKLTIMGSFTSNSFINDYIGVGASYTYKNMFSLNAAYRYEKGIGNAENTTTMYVGLSAGATVQTRIGANGPSLAIDYSYRPTQRPANGVHMISLRFTRAGSASKDEE
;
A
#
# COMPACT_ATOMS: atom_id res chain seq x y z
N MET A 1 36.47 -2.82 -16.58
CA MET A 1 36.29 -1.61 -15.75
C MET A 1 35.00 -1.79 -14.97
N GLY A 2 35.09 -2.10 -13.67
CA GLY A 2 33.93 -2.25 -12.81
C GLY A 2 33.51 -0.89 -12.29
N ILE A 3 32.29 -0.46 -12.61
CA ILE A 3 31.69 0.74 -12.01
C ILE A 3 31.05 0.29 -10.69
N SER A 4 31.66 0.65 -9.57
CA SER A 4 31.04 0.51 -8.25
C SER A 4 30.17 1.74 -7.99
N PHE A 5 28.86 1.53 -7.88
CA PHE A 5 27.94 2.55 -7.37
C PHE A 5 27.95 2.50 -5.83
N THR A 6 28.63 3.45 -5.19
CA THR A 6 28.44 3.70 -3.77
C THR A 6 27.20 4.56 -3.59
N SER A 7 26.08 3.93 -3.21
CA SER A 7 24.87 4.62 -2.75
C SER A 7 24.97 4.84 -1.25
N PHE A 8 25.03 6.10 -0.82
CA PHE A 8 24.74 6.48 0.56
C PHE A 8 23.26 6.82 0.63
N ALA A 9 22.47 5.96 1.26
CA ALA A 9 21.03 6.14 1.41
C ALA A 9 20.64 5.81 2.85
N GLY A 10 19.93 6.75 3.50
CA GLY A 10 19.45 6.63 4.88
C GLY A 10 19.62 7.94 5.66
N ASN A 11 18.51 8.53 6.07
CA ASN A 11 18.48 9.64 7.04
C ASN A 11 18.12 9.09 8.43
N LYS A 12 19.14 8.67 9.20
CA LYS A 12 18.94 8.00 10.49
C LYS A 12 18.36 8.91 11.58
N ASP A 13 18.44 10.23 11.38
CA ASP A 13 18.15 11.24 12.41
C ASP A 13 16.65 11.53 12.60
N ARG A 14 15.76 10.96 11.76
CA ARG A 14 14.33 11.34 11.76
C ARG A 14 13.36 10.22 12.12
N ILE A 15 13.82 8.98 12.35
CA ILE A 15 12.97 7.78 12.50
C ILE A 15 11.89 7.94 13.60
N GLY A 16 12.18 8.69 14.67
CA GLY A 16 11.23 8.95 15.77
C GLY A 16 10.24 10.12 15.57
N GLN A 17 10.23 10.79 14.42
CA GLN A 17 9.37 11.95 14.14
C GLN A 17 8.27 11.68 13.09
N SER A 18 8.17 10.45 12.61
CA SER A 18 7.09 10.01 11.72
C SER A 18 5.89 9.54 12.53
N GLY A 19 4.69 9.89 12.08
CA GLY A 19 3.46 9.17 12.44
C GLY A 19 2.76 8.65 11.18
N ALA A 20 1.50 8.22 11.31
CA ALA A 20 0.73 7.60 10.22
C ALA A 20 1.41 6.41 9.51
N PRO A 21 2.03 5.44 10.21
CA PRO A 21 2.69 4.28 9.59
C PRO A 21 1.75 3.40 8.76
N GLU A 22 0.44 3.49 8.96
CA GLU A 22 -0.57 2.82 8.14
C GLU A 22 -0.59 3.29 6.68
N LEU A 23 -0.06 4.49 6.38
CA LEU A 23 0.02 5.00 5.01
C LEU A 23 1.00 4.21 4.12
N ILE A 24 1.96 3.51 4.70
CA ILE A 24 2.89 2.64 3.96
C ILE A 24 2.40 1.18 3.87
N ILE A 25 1.25 0.87 4.47
CA ILE A 25 0.63 -0.44 4.38
C ILE A 25 -0.19 -0.52 3.09
N ASN A 26 0.13 -1.48 2.25
CA ASN A 26 -0.69 -1.83 1.11
C ASN A 26 -1.73 -2.88 1.54
N PRO A 27 -3.05 -2.63 1.34
CA PRO A 27 -4.11 -3.51 1.77
C PRO A 27 -4.47 -4.61 0.76
N TRP A 28 -3.80 -4.70 -0.39
CA TRP A 28 -4.16 -5.65 -1.45
C TRP A 28 -3.21 -6.85 -1.55
N ALA A 29 -3.77 -8.06 -1.61
CA ALA A 29 -3.00 -9.29 -1.52
C ALA A 29 -2.05 -9.49 -2.71
N ARG A 30 -2.50 -9.27 -3.95
CA ARG A 30 -1.67 -9.49 -5.14
C ARG A 30 -0.44 -8.59 -5.16
N THR A 31 -0.58 -7.29 -4.99
CA THR A 31 0.57 -6.37 -4.92
C THR A 31 1.46 -6.62 -3.69
N THR A 32 0.87 -6.97 -2.55
CA THR A 32 1.68 -7.25 -1.34
C THR A 32 2.41 -8.59 -1.37
N SER A 33 1.95 -9.57 -2.18
CA SER A 33 2.71 -10.78 -2.49
C SER A 33 4.05 -10.51 -3.20
N LEU A 34 4.20 -9.31 -3.75
CA LEU A 34 5.41 -8.81 -4.42
C LEU A 34 6.07 -7.66 -3.66
N PHE A 35 5.66 -7.37 -2.41
CA PHE A 35 6.09 -6.17 -1.65
C PHE A 35 5.88 -4.83 -2.38
N GLY A 36 5.02 -4.78 -3.40
CA GLY A 36 4.87 -3.60 -4.27
C GLY A 36 6.03 -3.41 -5.26
N ASN A 37 6.90 -4.41 -5.45
CA ASN A 37 7.98 -4.37 -6.45
C ASN A 37 7.46 -4.28 -7.89
N ASN A 38 6.17 -4.54 -8.09
CA ASN A 38 5.48 -4.41 -9.37
C ASN A 38 5.05 -2.97 -9.70
N GLY A 39 5.55 -1.95 -8.99
CA GLY A 39 5.17 -0.54 -9.23
C GLY A 39 5.28 -0.06 -10.68
N SER A 40 6.13 -0.69 -11.50
CA SER A 40 6.32 -0.37 -12.91
C SER A 40 5.20 -0.86 -13.83
N PHE A 41 4.45 -1.88 -13.42
CA PHE A 41 3.41 -2.51 -14.24
C PHE A 41 2.13 -2.86 -13.46
N VAL A 42 2.02 -2.44 -12.19
CA VAL A 42 0.80 -2.61 -11.39
C VAL A 42 -0.36 -1.96 -12.14
N GLY A 43 -1.51 -2.65 -12.18
CA GLY A 43 -2.69 -2.21 -12.91
C GLY A 43 -3.97 -2.30 -12.09
N GLY A 44 -4.94 -1.46 -12.46
CA GLY A 44 -6.29 -1.46 -11.91
C GLY A 44 -6.36 -0.88 -10.50
N LEU A 45 -7.32 -1.37 -9.71
CA LEU A 45 -7.65 -0.83 -8.39
C LEU A 45 -6.48 -0.82 -7.41
N GLU A 46 -5.65 -1.86 -7.43
CA GLU A 46 -4.52 -1.97 -6.48
C GLU A 46 -3.42 -0.95 -6.74
N ALA A 47 -3.38 -0.36 -7.93
CA ALA A 47 -2.42 0.68 -8.29
C ALA A 47 -2.52 1.89 -7.35
N MET A 48 -3.72 2.19 -6.83
CA MET A 48 -3.94 3.23 -5.81
C MET A 48 -3.06 3.04 -4.57
N LYS A 49 -2.69 1.80 -4.23
CA LYS A 49 -1.84 1.49 -3.07
C LYS A 49 -0.45 0.98 -3.45
N CYS A 50 -0.02 1.19 -4.69
CA CYS A 50 1.32 0.84 -5.15
C CYS A 50 1.95 1.96 -6.00
N ASN A 51 1.44 2.19 -7.22
CA ASN A 51 1.82 3.31 -8.09
C ASN A 51 0.56 3.79 -8.82
N ILE A 52 0.09 5.00 -8.49
CA ILE A 52 -1.19 5.53 -8.95
C ILE A 52 -1.33 5.63 -10.48
N ALA A 53 -0.23 5.72 -11.24
CA ALA A 53 -0.27 5.70 -12.70
C ALA A 53 -0.90 4.41 -13.26
N GLY A 54 -0.74 3.30 -12.56
CA GLY A 54 -1.31 2.01 -12.93
C GLY A 54 -2.82 1.94 -12.89
N LEU A 55 -3.48 2.92 -12.27
CA LEU A 55 -4.95 2.97 -12.22
C LEU A 55 -5.54 3.09 -13.64
N ALA A 56 -4.82 3.71 -14.58
CA ALA A 56 -5.19 3.82 -15.99
C ALA A 56 -4.60 2.71 -16.88
N ALA A 57 -3.92 1.70 -16.32
CA ALA A 57 -3.30 0.64 -17.12
C ALA A 57 -4.33 -0.22 -17.86
N ASP A 58 -5.53 -0.38 -17.28
CA ASP A 58 -6.62 -1.15 -17.85
C ASP A 58 -7.90 -0.30 -17.88
N SER A 59 -8.49 -0.12 -19.07
CA SER A 59 -9.76 0.61 -19.27
C SER A 59 -10.97 -0.18 -18.77
N THR A 60 -11.04 -0.40 -17.46
CA THR A 60 -12.03 -1.28 -16.81
C THR A 60 -12.68 -0.60 -15.62
N THR A 61 -13.84 -1.14 -15.21
CA THR A 61 -14.41 -0.86 -13.89
C THR A 61 -14.06 -2.03 -12.99
N GLU A 62 -13.43 -1.75 -11.86
CA GLU A 62 -13.01 -2.74 -10.89
C GLU A 62 -13.54 -2.38 -9.50
N VAL A 63 -14.09 -3.36 -8.80
CA VAL A 63 -14.48 -3.23 -7.39
C VAL A 63 -13.75 -4.31 -6.63
N GLY A 64 -13.20 -3.98 -5.47
CA GLY A 64 -12.48 -4.92 -4.66
C GLY A 64 -12.72 -4.73 -3.18
N VAL A 65 -12.64 -5.83 -2.45
CA VAL A 65 -12.55 -5.84 -1.00
C VAL A 65 -11.35 -6.66 -0.58
N SER A 66 -10.73 -6.29 0.54
CA SER A 66 -9.65 -7.07 1.12
C SER A 66 -9.70 -7.05 2.63
N HIS A 67 -9.20 -8.14 3.20
CA HIS A 67 -9.06 -8.32 4.63
C HIS A 67 -7.64 -8.80 4.93
N GLY A 68 -7.06 -8.26 5.99
CA GLY A 68 -5.71 -8.55 6.40
C GLY A 68 -5.62 -8.79 7.89
N VAL A 69 -4.86 -9.82 8.27
CA VAL A 69 -4.41 -10.02 9.65
C VAL A 69 -2.96 -9.54 9.70
N TYR A 70 -2.74 -8.42 10.36
CA TYR A 70 -1.42 -7.81 10.49
C TYR A 70 -0.75 -8.33 11.77
N LEU A 71 0.50 -8.80 11.68
CA LEU A 71 1.24 -9.40 12.80
C LEU A 71 0.39 -10.43 13.55
N SER A 72 0.09 -11.54 12.86
CA SER A 72 -0.80 -12.60 13.37
C SER A 72 -0.47 -12.97 14.83
N GLY A 73 -1.50 -12.91 15.67
CA GLY A 73 -1.40 -13.00 17.13
C GLY A 73 -1.56 -11.65 17.87
N SER A 74 -1.46 -10.51 17.17
CA SER A 74 -1.58 -9.18 17.79
C SER A 74 -3.01 -8.65 17.92
N GLY A 75 -3.99 -9.28 17.25
CA GLY A 75 -5.36 -8.76 17.16
C GLY A 75 -5.56 -7.62 16.15
N ILE A 76 -4.51 -7.23 15.43
CA ILE A 76 -4.56 -6.14 14.46
C ILE A 76 -5.15 -6.62 13.12
N ASN A 77 -6.20 -5.93 12.68
CA ASN A 77 -6.92 -6.25 11.45
C ASN A 77 -6.95 -5.07 10.50
N ILE A 78 -6.88 -5.35 9.20
CA ILE A 78 -6.99 -4.37 8.11
C ILE A 78 -8.18 -4.76 7.26
N ASN A 79 -9.13 -3.85 7.08
CA ASN A 79 -10.26 -4.00 6.16
C ASN A 79 -10.17 -2.93 5.09
N ASN A 80 -10.43 -3.29 3.85
CA ASN A 80 -10.32 -2.35 2.75
C ASN A 80 -11.36 -2.61 1.67
N LEU A 81 -11.86 -1.52 1.10
CA LEU A 81 -12.82 -1.47 0.01
C LEU A 81 -12.31 -0.49 -1.03
N GLY A 82 -12.40 -0.83 -2.30
CA GLY A 82 -12.03 0.08 -3.36
C GLY A 82 -12.85 -0.09 -4.62
N VAL A 83 -12.92 1.00 -5.39
CA VAL A 83 -13.56 1.06 -6.70
C VAL A 83 -12.67 1.86 -7.63
N ALA A 84 -12.42 1.34 -8.82
CA ALA A 84 -11.80 2.03 -9.94
C ALA A 84 -12.82 2.04 -11.09
N HIS A 85 -13.00 3.19 -11.73
CA HIS A 85 -13.97 3.35 -12.80
C HIS A 85 -13.37 4.18 -13.93
N ASN A 86 -13.37 3.61 -15.13
CA ASN A 86 -13.05 4.32 -16.34
C ASN A 86 -14.17 5.31 -16.67
N ILE A 87 -13.81 6.59 -16.80
CA ILE A 87 -14.74 7.71 -17.08
C ILE A 87 -14.64 8.21 -18.53
N GLY A 88 -14.03 7.41 -19.42
CA GLY A 88 -13.83 7.71 -20.84
C GLY A 88 -12.49 8.38 -21.15
N HIS A 89 -12.12 8.36 -22.44
CA HIS A 89 -10.93 9.03 -22.99
C HIS A 89 -9.63 8.73 -22.25
N ASP A 90 -9.41 7.45 -21.92
CA ASP A 90 -8.20 6.98 -21.22
C ASP A 90 -8.03 7.48 -19.79
N ASN A 91 -9.11 7.98 -19.18
CA ASN A 91 -9.12 8.47 -17.79
C ASN A 91 -9.82 7.48 -16.86
N VAL A 92 -9.22 7.26 -15.70
CA VAL A 92 -9.76 6.40 -14.65
C VAL A 92 -9.73 7.15 -13.32
N ILE A 93 -10.85 7.14 -12.62
CA ILE A 93 -10.93 7.60 -11.23
C ILE A 93 -11.04 6.41 -10.30
N GLY A 94 -10.59 6.57 -9.06
CA GLY A 94 -10.72 5.54 -8.06
C GLY A 94 -10.93 6.09 -6.66
N ILE A 95 -11.57 5.27 -5.82
CA ILE A 95 -11.65 5.47 -4.39
C ILE A 95 -11.13 4.20 -3.68
N ASN A 96 -10.32 4.37 -2.64
CA ASN A 96 -9.84 3.28 -1.81
C ASN A 96 -9.97 3.67 -0.33
N ILE A 97 -10.79 2.93 0.41
CA ILE A 97 -11.02 3.11 1.84
C ILE A 97 -10.35 1.96 2.57
N MET A 98 -9.35 2.27 3.39
CA MET A 98 -8.66 1.32 4.25
C MET A 98 -8.91 1.69 5.71
N SER A 99 -9.33 0.73 6.52
CA SER A 99 -9.48 0.84 7.96
C SER A 99 -8.57 -0.17 8.64
N MET A 100 -7.89 0.25 9.71
CA MET A 100 -7.05 -0.61 10.54
C MET A 100 -7.52 -0.51 11.98
N SER A 101 -7.78 -1.66 12.61
CA SER A 101 -8.21 -1.75 14.01
C SER A 101 -7.22 -2.58 14.81
N PHE A 102 -7.08 -2.24 16.09
CA PHE A 102 -6.11 -2.85 17.00
C PHE A 102 -6.78 -3.76 18.05
N GLY A 103 -8.09 -3.98 17.93
CA GLY A 103 -8.89 -4.69 18.93
C GLY A 103 -9.12 -3.87 20.20
N ASP A 104 -9.57 -4.55 21.25
CA ASP A 104 -9.85 -3.96 22.55
C ASP A 104 -8.59 -4.03 23.41
N ILE A 105 -8.05 -2.87 23.79
CA ILE A 105 -6.85 -2.81 24.63
C ILE A 105 -7.27 -2.39 26.05
N PRO A 106 -6.97 -3.18 27.09
CA PRO A 106 -7.30 -2.82 28.46
C PRO A 106 -6.46 -1.62 28.92
N ALA A 107 -7.13 -0.62 29.49
CA ALA A 107 -6.47 0.49 30.18
C ALA A 107 -6.05 0.02 31.57
N THR A 108 -4.74 0.06 31.84
CA THR A 108 -4.14 -0.38 33.11
C THR A 108 -3.29 0.75 33.70
N ASP A 109 -3.20 0.78 35.03
CA ASP A 109 -2.27 1.63 35.75
C ASP A 109 -1.61 0.84 36.89
N TYR A 110 -0.71 1.48 37.64
CA TYR A 110 -0.01 0.83 38.76
C TYR A 110 -0.96 0.33 39.87
N PHE A 111 -2.08 1.02 40.09
CA PHE A 111 -3.06 0.69 41.12
C PHE A 111 -4.14 -0.29 40.63
N ASN A 112 -4.37 -0.34 39.32
CA ASN A 112 -5.38 -1.15 38.64
C ASN A 112 -4.72 -1.99 37.53
N PRO A 113 -3.89 -2.99 37.88
CA PRO A 113 -3.21 -3.84 36.90
C PRO A 113 -4.20 -4.75 36.13
N ASP A 114 -5.34 -5.08 36.74
CA ASP A 114 -6.42 -5.84 36.09
C ASP A 114 -7.24 -4.99 35.10
N GLY A 115 -6.99 -3.69 35.08
CA GLY A 115 -7.58 -2.72 34.17
C GLY A 115 -8.91 -2.12 34.66
N TYR A 116 -9.24 -0.94 34.12
CA TYR A 116 -10.42 -0.16 34.51
C TYR A 116 -11.24 0.35 33.31
N GLY A 117 -11.04 -0.24 32.14
CA GLY A 117 -11.75 0.07 30.90
C GLY A 117 -10.99 -0.41 29.68
N THR A 118 -11.50 -0.12 28.48
CA THR A 118 -10.83 -0.43 27.22
C THR A 118 -10.79 0.79 26.30
N TYR A 119 -9.74 0.87 25.49
CA TYR A 119 -9.66 1.82 24.40
C TYR A 119 -9.44 1.10 23.08
N HIS A 120 -9.91 1.72 22.00
CA HIS A 120 -10.00 1.09 20.68
C HIS A 120 -9.30 1.99 19.65
N PRO A 121 -7.99 1.81 19.42
CA PRO A 121 -7.31 2.51 18.35
C PRO A 121 -7.87 2.11 16.98
N GLN A 122 -8.13 3.12 16.16
CA GLN A 122 -8.60 2.95 14.80
C GLN A 122 -7.91 3.95 13.87
N TYR A 123 -7.40 3.45 12.75
CA TYR A 123 -6.89 4.27 11.67
C TYR A 123 -7.78 4.15 10.44
N LEU A 124 -7.98 5.25 9.73
CA LEU A 124 -8.79 5.34 8.53
C LEU A 124 -8.05 6.14 7.46
N ASN A 125 -7.89 5.52 6.30
CA ASN A 125 -7.34 6.13 5.10
C ASN A 125 -8.39 6.13 4.00
N VAL A 126 -8.80 7.31 3.53
CA VAL A 126 -9.70 7.47 2.39
C VAL A 126 -8.92 8.12 1.26
N GLN A 127 -8.67 7.35 0.20
CA GLN A 127 -7.89 7.80 -0.94
C GLN A 127 -8.78 8.01 -2.16
N LEU A 128 -8.60 9.15 -2.82
CA LEU A 128 -9.14 9.46 -4.14
C LEU A 128 -7.98 9.44 -5.14
N GLY A 129 -8.20 8.82 -6.29
CA GLY A 129 -7.20 8.66 -7.34
C GLY A 129 -7.75 9.11 -8.69
N PHE A 130 -6.88 9.71 -9.49
CA PHE A 130 -7.10 9.98 -10.91
C PHE A 130 -5.86 9.53 -11.67
N ALA A 131 -6.05 8.80 -12.75
CA ALA A 131 -4.97 8.45 -13.66
C ALA A 131 -5.41 8.58 -15.10
N ARG A 132 -4.43 8.84 -15.96
CA ARG A 132 -4.63 8.96 -17.39
C ARG A 132 -3.53 8.23 -18.14
N GLN A 133 -3.92 7.50 -19.17
CA GLN A 133 -3.00 7.03 -20.18
C GLN A 133 -2.78 8.16 -21.20
N PHE A 134 -1.56 8.70 -21.24
CA PHE A 134 -1.18 9.82 -22.11
C PHE A 134 -0.76 9.37 -23.51
N SER A 135 -0.24 8.15 -23.60
CA SER A 135 0.10 7.48 -24.84
C SER A 135 -0.01 5.98 -24.62
N LYS A 136 0.11 5.17 -25.69
CA LYS A 136 0.14 3.71 -25.59
C LYS A 136 1.18 3.18 -24.58
N ASN A 137 2.21 3.99 -24.31
CA ASN A 137 3.37 3.59 -23.53
C ASN A 137 3.50 4.35 -22.20
N ILE A 138 2.72 5.40 -21.95
CA ILE A 138 2.88 6.28 -20.78
C ILE A 138 1.56 6.44 -20.04
N ASN A 139 1.57 6.07 -18.76
CA ASN A 139 0.50 6.37 -17.82
C ASN A 139 1.03 7.33 -16.75
N ALA A 140 0.22 8.28 -16.32
CA ALA A 140 0.51 9.06 -15.13
C ALA A 140 -0.74 9.19 -14.25
N GLY A 141 -0.53 9.36 -12.95
CA GLY A 141 -1.61 9.48 -12.00
C GLY A 141 -1.28 10.39 -10.85
N PHE A 142 -2.34 10.83 -10.19
CA PHE A 142 -2.31 11.66 -9.00
C PHE A 142 -3.33 11.12 -7.99
N GLY A 143 -2.97 11.17 -6.71
CA GLY A 143 -3.84 10.73 -5.63
C GLY A 143 -3.82 11.70 -4.45
N MET A 144 -4.94 11.74 -3.75
CA MET A 144 -5.10 12.45 -2.48
C MET A 144 -5.63 11.47 -1.44
N THR A 145 -5.00 11.42 -0.27
CA THR A 145 -5.40 10.56 0.85
C THR A 145 -5.75 11.43 2.06
N TYR A 146 -6.97 11.29 2.54
CA TYR A 146 -7.38 11.73 3.86
C TYR A 146 -7.01 10.66 4.89
N VAL A 147 -6.39 11.09 5.98
CA VAL A 147 -5.87 10.24 7.05
C VAL A 147 -6.52 10.66 8.35
N SER A 148 -7.01 9.68 9.11
CA SER A 148 -7.56 9.87 10.43
C SER A 148 -7.06 8.78 11.35
N GLU A 149 -6.45 9.17 12.46
CA GLU A 149 -6.07 8.30 13.56
C GLU A 149 -6.91 8.67 14.78
N GLN A 150 -7.51 7.69 15.45
CA GLN A 150 -8.33 7.97 16.62
C GLN A 150 -8.24 6.87 17.69
N ILE A 151 -8.40 7.31 18.93
CA ILE A 151 -8.81 6.51 20.08
C ILE A 151 -10.02 7.21 20.72
N ASN A 152 -10.59 6.67 21.80
CA ASN A 152 -11.87 7.11 22.38
C ASN A 152 -12.03 8.64 22.56
N ASN A 153 -10.97 9.36 22.93
CA ASN A 153 -11.02 10.79 23.27
C ASN A 153 -9.90 11.63 22.63
N ILE A 154 -9.14 11.06 21.67
CA ILE A 154 -8.03 11.71 20.97
C ILE A 154 -8.10 11.35 19.49
N ASN A 155 -7.90 12.34 18.62
CA ASN A 155 -7.82 12.14 17.18
C ASN A 155 -6.69 12.97 16.53
N ALA A 156 -6.19 12.52 15.38
CA ALA A 156 -5.30 13.26 14.50
C ALA A 156 -5.78 13.13 13.06
N LEU A 157 -5.78 14.24 12.32
CA LEU A 157 -6.23 14.30 10.93
C LEU A 157 -5.12 14.85 10.04
N GLY A 158 -5.07 14.38 8.80
CA GLY A 158 -4.11 14.85 7.81
C GLY A 158 -4.54 14.62 6.37
N LEU A 159 -3.86 15.33 5.46
CA LEU A 159 -3.98 15.13 4.02
C LEU A 159 -2.61 14.81 3.42
N ALA A 160 -2.59 13.82 2.53
CA ALA A 160 -1.41 13.39 1.80
C ALA A 160 -1.69 13.39 0.29
N PHE A 161 -0.66 13.66 -0.49
CA PHE A 161 -0.70 13.63 -1.95
C PHE A 161 0.31 12.64 -2.50
N GLU A 162 0.02 12.09 -3.67
CA GLU A 162 0.92 11.19 -4.37
C GLU A 162 0.85 11.40 -5.89
N GLY A 163 1.96 11.10 -6.54
CA GLY A 163 2.11 11.15 -7.98
C GLY A 163 2.83 9.90 -8.48
N GLY A 164 2.49 9.48 -9.68
CA GLY A 164 3.06 8.28 -10.29
C GLY A 164 3.18 8.42 -11.80
N ILE A 165 4.18 7.75 -12.36
CA ILE A 165 4.37 7.55 -13.80
C ILE A 165 4.71 6.08 -14.02
N GLN A 166 4.16 5.50 -15.08
CA GLN A 166 4.58 4.22 -15.62
C GLN A 166 4.90 4.40 -17.11
N TYR A 167 5.97 3.74 -17.53
CA TYR A 167 6.41 3.71 -18.92
C TYR A 167 6.67 2.26 -19.34
N VAL A 168 6.12 1.87 -20.48
CA VAL A 168 6.34 0.55 -21.08
C VAL A 168 7.01 0.68 -22.45
N THR A 169 7.97 -0.19 -22.74
CA THR A 169 8.71 -0.20 -24.01
C THR A 169 9.17 -1.61 -24.36
N GLY A 170 9.86 -1.75 -25.49
CA GLY A 170 10.29 -3.04 -26.05
C GLY A 170 9.39 -3.50 -27.19
N LYS A 171 9.83 -4.53 -27.92
CA LYS A 171 9.15 -4.99 -29.15
C LYS A 171 7.73 -5.52 -28.90
N LYS A 172 7.48 -6.01 -27.68
CA LYS A 172 6.19 -6.58 -27.23
C LYS A 172 5.70 -5.87 -25.95
N ASP A 173 6.09 -4.61 -25.74
CA ASP A 173 5.77 -3.87 -24.52
C ASP A 173 6.19 -4.63 -23.24
N ASN A 174 7.38 -5.22 -23.29
CA ASN A 174 7.84 -6.20 -22.31
C ASN A 174 8.89 -5.66 -21.33
N PHE A 175 9.26 -4.38 -21.42
CA PHE A 175 10.09 -3.70 -20.45
C PHE A 175 9.32 -2.56 -19.81
N HIS A 176 9.22 -2.58 -18.48
CA HIS A 176 8.39 -1.68 -17.70
C HIS A 176 9.25 -0.87 -16.74
N ILE A 177 8.99 0.44 -16.65
CA ILE A 177 9.63 1.37 -15.70
C ILE A 177 8.52 2.10 -14.94
N GLY A 178 8.69 2.26 -13.64
CA GLY A 178 7.76 2.98 -12.78
C GLY A 178 8.48 3.91 -11.82
N VAL A 179 7.89 5.09 -11.61
CA VAL A 179 8.30 6.04 -10.58
C VAL A 179 7.06 6.49 -9.83
N THR A 180 7.09 6.46 -8.50
CA THR A 180 6.01 7.04 -7.69
C THR A 180 6.55 7.71 -6.44
N LEU A 181 6.04 8.90 -6.15
CA LEU A 181 6.27 9.63 -4.91
C LEU A 181 4.96 9.60 -4.12
N ARG A 182 5.01 9.06 -2.91
CA ARG A 182 3.81 8.79 -2.11
C ARG A 182 3.88 9.47 -0.76
N ASN A 183 2.70 9.78 -0.22
CA ASN A 183 2.50 10.35 1.10
C ASN A 183 3.19 11.70 1.32
N LEU A 184 3.23 12.57 0.30
CA LEU A 184 3.66 13.96 0.47
C LEU A 184 2.51 14.73 1.13
N GLY A 185 2.58 14.93 2.44
CA GLY A 185 1.44 15.42 3.20
C GLY A 185 1.75 16.42 4.29
N THR A 186 0.68 16.95 4.90
CA THR A 186 0.75 17.91 6.00
C THR A 186 1.27 17.25 7.27
N ASN A 187 1.89 18.04 8.16
CA ASN A 187 2.12 17.57 9.52
C ASN A 187 0.79 17.34 10.24
N MET A 188 0.69 16.24 10.97
CA MET A 188 -0.45 15.87 11.79
C MET A 188 -0.16 16.21 13.26
N LYS A 189 -1.22 16.30 14.07
CA LYS A 189 -1.14 16.56 15.52
C LYS A 189 -2.33 15.91 16.20
N PHE A 190 -2.08 15.21 17.31
CA PHE A 190 -3.15 14.67 18.14
C PHE A 190 -3.84 15.77 18.95
N SER A 191 -5.16 15.78 18.98
CA SER A 191 -5.94 16.67 19.84
C SER A 191 -7.14 15.93 20.41
N GLY A 192 -7.77 16.49 21.43
CA GLY A 192 -8.93 15.88 22.09
C GLY A 192 -8.92 16.10 23.60
N THR A 193 -9.98 15.64 24.27
CA THR A 193 -10.14 15.80 25.71
C THR A 193 -9.19 14.90 26.51
N GLY A 194 -8.58 13.89 25.89
CA GLY A 194 -7.55 13.06 26.53
C GLY A 194 -6.27 13.81 26.92
N PHE A 195 -6.06 15.03 26.40
CA PHE A 195 -4.96 15.91 26.79
C PHE A 195 -5.33 16.94 27.86
N ALA A 196 -6.58 16.92 28.35
CA ALA A 196 -7.00 17.80 29.43
C ALA A 196 -6.40 17.32 30.77
N ILE A 197 -5.67 18.20 31.44
CA ILE A 197 -5.14 18.01 32.79
C ILE A 197 -5.81 18.98 33.77
N ASN A 198 -6.13 18.50 34.96
CA ASN A 198 -6.58 19.38 36.03
C ASN A 198 -5.37 20.08 36.63
N ALA A 199 -5.37 21.41 36.61
CA ALA A 199 -4.35 22.24 37.22
C ALA A 199 -4.97 23.11 38.31
N ASP A 200 -4.33 23.16 39.48
CA ASP A 200 -4.74 24.03 40.57
C ASP A 200 -4.39 25.48 40.22
N GLN A 201 -5.35 26.41 40.37
CA GLN A 201 -5.07 27.84 40.24
C GLN A 201 -4.29 28.34 41.48
N PRO A 202 -3.05 28.86 41.34
CA PRO A 202 -2.24 29.26 42.49
C PRO A 202 -2.77 30.49 43.24
N GLN A 203 -3.78 31.20 42.72
CA GLN A 203 -4.19 32.54 43.20
C GLN A 203 -5.69 32.70 43.55
N SER A 204 -6.49 31.65 43.59
CA SER A 204 -7.90 31.74 44.02
C SER A 204 -8.14 31.13 45.40
N SER A 205 -8.93 31.82 46.24
CA SER A 205 -9.46 31.29 47.49
C SER A 205 -11.00 31.42 47.46
N PRO A 206 -11.76 30.31 47.48
CA PRO A 206 -11.29 28.91 47.52
C PRO A 206 -10.49 28.52 46.27
N GLY A 207 -9.56 27.57 46.41
CA GLY A 207 -8.83 27.01 45.27
C GLY A 207 -9.79 26.26 44.35
N TYR A 208 -9.82 26.61 43.08
CA TYR A 208 -10.61 25.90 42.06
C TYR A 208 -9.66 25.23 41.07
N THR A 209 -9.96 23.98 40.73
CA THR A 209 -9.26 23.25 39.66
C THR A 209 -9.73 23.77 38.30
N ILE A 210 -8.79 24.13 37.43
CA ILE A 210 -9.08 24.44 36.02
C ILE A 210 -8.58 23.31 35.13
N SER A 211 -9.34 22.98 34.09
CA SER A 211 -8.91 22.03 33.07
C SER A 211 -8.05 22.75 32.04
N VAL A 212 -6.75 22.46 32.00
CA VAL A 212 -5.80 23.00 31.02
C VAL A 212 -5.45 21.92 30.01
N ASN A 213 -5.30 22.28 28.73
CA ASN A 213 -4.94 21.31 27.70
C ASN A 213 -3.42 21.21 27.57
N SER A 214 -2.87 20.00 27.69
CA SER A 214 -1.45 19.73 27.45
C SER A 214 -1.20 19.66 25.93
N PRO A 215 -0.42 20.58 25.34
CA PRO A 215 -0.18 20.58 23.90
C PRO A 215 0.62 19.33 23.49
N SER A 216 0.16 18.65 22.44
CA SER A 216 0.93 17.62 21.75
C SER A 216 1.79 18.22 20.63
N ASP A 217 2.86 17.51 20.29
CA ASP A 217 3.74 17.87 19.17
C ASP A 217 3.17 17.44 17.81
N LYS A 218 3.70 18.08 16.76
CA LYS A 218 3.39 17.73 15.37
C LYS A 218 4.31 16.61 14.90
N PHE A 219 3.78 15.71 14.09
CA PHE A 219 4.54 14.67 13.42
C PHE A 219 4.31 14.72 11.90
N SER A 220 5.29 14.24 11.15
CA SER A 220 5.23 14.23 9.67
C SER A 220 4.75 12.87 9.15
N MET A 221 4.14 12.89 7.96
CA MET A 221 3.70 11.67 7.27
C MET A 221 4.88 10.93 6.62
N PRO A 222 4.79 9.60 6.43
CA PRO A 222 5.89 8.78 5.92
C PRO A 222 6.00 8.87 4.39
N THR A 223 6.59 9.96 3.89
CA THR A 223 6.86 10.15 2.47
C THR A 223 7.92 9.18 1.96
N TYR A 224 7.68 8.58 0.80
CA TYR A 224 8.66 7.73 0.12
C TYR A 224 8.62 7.89 -1.40
N LEU A 225 9.79 7.69 -2.02
CA LEU A 225 9.98 7.59 -3.46
C LEU A 225 10.25 6.12 -3.81
N ASN A 226 9.48 5.54 -4.74
CA ASN A 226 9.73 4.22 -5.29
C ASN A 226 10.12 4.32 -6.77
N LEU A 227 11.20 3.64 -7.12
CA LEU A 227 11.68 3.41 -8.48
C LEU A 227 11.59 1.92 -8.75
N SER A 228 10.91 1.51 -9.81
CA SER A 228 10.69 0.09 -10.14
C SER A 228 10.94 -0.18 -11.61
N ALA A 229 11.40 -1.39 -11.91
CA ALA A 229 11.58 -1.89 -13.27
C ALA A 229 11.18 -3.37 -13.34
N ALA A 230 10.64 -3.79 -14.47
CA ALA A 230 10.30 -5.19 -14.72
C ALA A 230 10.49 -5.58 -16.18
N TYR A 231 10.68 -6.88 -16.41
CA TYR A 231 10.77 -7.46 -17.75
C TYR A 231 9.89 -8.70 -17.85
N ASP A 232 9.09 -8.77 -18.91
CA ASP A 232 8.20 -9.89 -19.24
C ASP A 232 8.89 -10.87 -20.20
N PHE A 233 8.98 -12.13 -19.78
CA PHE A 233 9.40 -13.27 -20.57
C PHE A 233 8.18 -14.10 -20.96
N TYR A 234 8.01 -14.33 -22.26
CA TYR A 234 6.93 -15.16 -22.80
C TYR A 234 7.45 -16.55 -23.14
N LEU A 235 7.18 -17.53 -22.27
CA LEU A 235 7.88 -18.82 -22.27
C LEU A 235 7.43 -19.75 -23.40
N ASP A 236 6.23 -19.55 -23.93
CA ASP A 236 5.61 -20.38 -24.97
C ASP A 236 5.54 -19.70 -26.34
N GLU A 237 6.34 -18.65 -26.56
CA GLU A 237 6.31 -17.85 -27.78
C GLU A 237 6.54 -18.66 -29.07
N ASN A 238 7.27 -19.77 -29.00
CA ASN A 238 7.56 -20.64 -30.14
C ASN A 238 6.45 -21.68 -30.42
N HIS A 239 5.45 -21.80 -29.55
CA HIS A 239 4.35 -22.78 -29.65
C HIS A 239 3.00 -22.12 -29.94
N VAL A 240 2.99 -20.82 -30.24
CA VAL A 240 1.78 -20.07 -30.52
C VAL A 240 1.31 -20.37 -31.95
N ARG A 241 0.07 -20.83 -32.11
CA ARG A 241 -0.51 -21.24 -33.41
C ARG A 241 -0.70 -20.09 -34.41
N ASN A 242 -0.82 -18.84 -33.93
CA ASN A 242 -1.04 -17.64 -34.74
C ASN A 242 -0.15 -16.49 -34.21
N ALA A 243 0.37 -15.64 -35.11
CA ALA A 243 1.21 -14.49 -34.76
C ALA A 243 0.53 -13.46 -33.83
N ASP A 244 -0.81 -13.44 -33.79
CA ASP A 244 -1.61 -12.51 -33.00
C ASP A 244 -2.09 -13.08 -31.65
N SER A 245 -1.80 -14.35 -31.34
CA SER A 245 -2.26 -14.96 -30.08
C SER A 245 -1.30 -14.64 -28.93
N LEU A 246 -1.87 -14.21 -27.80
CA LEU A 246 -1.07 -13.96 -26.61
C LEU A 246 -0.51 -15.28 -26.05
N PRO A 247 0.80 -15.33 -25.71
CA PRO A 247 1.42 -16.45 -25.02
C PRO A 247 0.67 -16.78 -23.72
N MET A 248 0.45 -18.07 -23.48
CA MET A 248 -0.25 -18.57 -22.31
C MET A 248 0.61 -18.53 -21.05
N HIS A 249 1.94 -18.51 -21.19
CA HIS A 249 2.90 -18.54 -20.08
C HIS A 249 3.74 -17.27 -20.06
N LYS A 250 3.54 -16.46 -19.02
CA LYS A 250 4.32 -15.23 -18.79
C LYS A 250 5.09 -15.33 -17.48
N LEU A 251 6.39 -15.05 -17.52
CA LEU A 251 7.23 -14.87 -16.33
C LEU A 251 7.72 -13.41 -16.31
N THR A 252 7.34 -12.67 -15.28
CA THR A 252 7.78 -11.29 -15.07
C THR A 252 8.84 -11.27 -13.98
N ILE A 253 10.05 -10.78 -14.28
CA ILE A 253 11.07 -10.49 -13.27
C ILE A 253 11.03 -9.00 -12.97
N MET A 254 11.11 -8.63 -11.70
CA MET A 254 11.01 -7.23 -11.28
C MET A 254 11.98 -6.87 -10.17
N GLY A 255 12.32 -5.59 -10.10
CA GLY A 255 13.11 -5.00 -9.04
C GLY A 255 12.61 -3.61 -8.68
N SER A 256 12.78 -3.21 -7.43
CA SER A 256 12.47 -1.85 -6.99
C SER A 256 13.46 -1.34 -5.95
N PHE A 257 13.59 -0.02 -5.89
CA PHE A 257 14.27 0.72 -4.84
C PHE A 257 13.29 1.72 -4.23
N THR A 258 13.11 1.66 -2.92
CA THR A 258 12.30 2.62 -2.17
C THR A 258 13.19 3.42 -1.24
N SER A 259 13.21 4.74 -1.45
CA SER A 259 13.79 5.70 -0.53
C SER A 259 12.72 6.26 0.40
N ASN A 260 12.89 6.09 1.70
CA ASN A 260 11.94 6.49 2.73
C ASN A 260 12.49 7.67 3.54
N SER A 261 11.58 8.56 3.96
CA SER A 261 11.97 9.72 4.77
C SER A 261 12.27 9.37 6.23
N PHE A 262 11.68 8.28 6.74
CA PHE A 262 11.62 7.98 8.18
C PHE A 262 11.90 6.52 8.56
N ILE A 263 11.88 5.59 7.60
CA ILE A 263 12.30 4.21 7.84
C ILE A 263 13.52 3.92 6.96
N ASN A 264 14.13 2.74 7.12
CA ASN A 264 15.24 2.37 6.26
C ASN A 264 14.81 2.29 4.79
N ASP A 265 15.71 2.73 3.92
CA ASP A 265 15.61 2.48 2.49
C ASP A 265 15.71 0.98 2.23
N TYR A 266 15.00 0.51 1.21
CA TYR A 266 14.97 -0.91 0.89
C TYR A 266 15.01 -1.17 -0.61
N ILE A 267 15.63 -2.29 -0.97
CA ILE A 267 15.66 -2.82 -2.33
C ILE A 267 14.82 -4.08 -2.34
N GLY A 268 13.96 -4.21 -3.35
CA GLY A 268 13.15 -5.39 -3.56
C GLY A 268 13.45 -6.06 -4.90
N VAL A 269 13.37 -7.38 -4.92
CA VAL A 269 13.38 -8.19 -6.14
C VAL A 269 12.21 -9.16 -6.08
N GLY A 270 11.66 -9.53 -7.24
CA GLY A 270 10.55 -10.48 -7.28
C GLY A 270 10.35 -11.11 -8.64
N ALA A 271 9.54 -12.16 -8.64
CA ALA A 271 9.09 -12.82 -9.85
C ALA A 271 7.59 -13.11 -9.75
N SER A 272 6.90 -12.96 -10.88
CA SER A 272 5.50 -13.33 -11.03
C SER A 272 5.39 -14.26 -12.24
N TYR A 273 4.83 -15.45 -12.02
CA TYR A 273 4.49 -16.37 -13.09
C TYR A 273 2.98 -16.35 -13.30
N THR A 274 2.52 -16.12 -14.52
CA THR A 274 1.11 -16.05 -14.89
C THR A 274 0.80 -17.05 -15.99
N TYR A 275 -0.27 -17.81 -15.80
CA TYR A 275 -0.84 -18.73 -16.77
C TYR A 275 -2.22 -18.23 -17.23
N LYS A 276 -2.36 -17.94 -18.53
CA LYS A 276 -3.61 -17.49 -19.20
C LYS A 276 -4.31 -16.29 -18.54
N ASN A 277 -3.61 -15.48 -17.77
CA ASN A 277 -4.19 -14.45 -16.90
C ASN A 277 -5.26 -14.99 -15.92
N MET A 278 -5.32 -16.31 -15.71
CA MET A 278 -6.25 -16.99 -14.81
C MET A 278 -5.58 -17.38 -13.51
N PHE A 279 -4.30 -17.72 -13.56
CA PHE A 279 -3.56 -18.15 -12.38
C PHE A 279 -2.24 -17.40 -12.34
N SER A 280 -1.90 -16.85 -11.18
CA SER A 280 -0.58 -16.25 -10.97
C SER A 280 0.04 -16.74 -9.66
N LEU A 281 1.35 -16.96 -9.68
CA LEU A 281 2.18 -17.24 -8.52
C LEU A 281 3.23 -16.17 -8.39
N ASN A 282 3.35 -15.61 -7.20
CA ASN A 282 4.19 -14.46 -6.91
C ASN A 282 5.13 -14.79 -5.76
N ALA A 283 6.38 -14.38 -5.90
CA ALA A 283 7.35 -14.43 -4.82
C ALA A 283 8.27 -13.21 -4.90
N ALA A 284 8.64 -12.67 -3.75
CA ALA A 284 9.54 -11.52 -3.66
C ALA A 284 10.42 -11.57 -2.42
N TYR A 285 11.53 -10.86 -2.50
CA TYR A 285 12.41 -10.55 -1.38
C TYR A 285 12.62 -9.05 -1.28
N ARG A 286 12.50 -8.50 -0.08
CA ARG A 286 12.85 -7.13 0.29
C ARG A 286 14.03 -7.17 1.25
N TYR A 287 15.07 -6.42 0.93
CA TYR A 287 16.23 -6.21 1.78
C TYR A 287 16.24 -4.78 2.29
N GLU A 288 16.43 -4.62 3.60
CA GLU A 288 16.77 -3.35 4.24
C GLU A 288 17.91 -3.55 5.22
N LYS A 289 18.61 -2.46 5.54
CA LYS A 289 19.74 -2.51 6.47
C LYS A 289 19.30 -3.09 7.82
N GLY A 290 19.96 -4.17 8.25
CA GLY A 290 19.70 -4.80 9.55
C GLY A 290 18.59 -5.84 9.59
N ILE A 291 17.94 -6.18 8.46
CA ILE A 291 16.77 -7.10 8.43
C ILE A 291 17.02 -8.48 9.06
N GLY A 292 18.27 -8.96 9.03
CA GLY A 292 18.67 -10.25 9.61
C GLY A 292 19.12 -10.19 11.07
N ASN A 293 19.16 -9.01 11.70
CA ASN A 293 19.62 -8.83 13.07
C ASN A 293 18.50 -8.19 13.91
N ALA A 294 17.98 -8.94 14.88
CA ALA A 294 16.88 -8.52 15.75
C ALA A 294 17.19 -7.24 16.57
N GLU A 295 18.46 -6.96 16.86
CA GLU A 295 18.86 -5.77 17.63
C GLU A 295 18.87 -4.50 16.78
N ASN A 296 19.08 -4.64 15.46
CA ASN A 296 19.30 -3.51 14.55
C ASN A 296 18.20 -3.35 13.49
N THR A 297 17.24 -4.27 13.45
CA THR A 297 16.13 -4.23 12.49
C THR A 297 15.17 -3.08 12.79
N THR A 298 14.68 -2.43 11.75
CA THR A 298 13.62 -1.40 11.82
C THR A 298 12.28 -1.93 11.32
N THR A 299 12.20 -3.20 10.96
CA THR A 299 11.00 -3.84 10.43
C THR A 299 10.72 -5.16 11.13
N MET A 300 9.44 -5.53 11.17
CA MET A 300 9.03 -6.86 11.58
C MET A 300 9.15 -7.90 10.47
N TYR A 301 9.26 -7.50 9.20
CA TYR A 301 9.35 -8.45 8.09
C TYR A 301 10.71 -9.15 8.05
N VAL A 302 10.71 -10.44 7.69
CA VAL A 302 11.97 -11.19 7.45
C VAL A 302 12.47 -11.04 6.00
N GLY A 303 11.78 -10.23 5.20
CA GLY A 303 12.13 -9.92 3.82
C GLY A 303 11.47 -10.78 2.77
N LEU A 304 10.95 -11.97 3.07
CA LEU A 304 10.23 -12.81 2.10
C LEU A 304 8.77 -12.40 1.93
N SER A 305 8.22 -12.60 0.72
CA SER A 305 6.79 -12.52 0.44
C SER A 305 6.42 -13.55 -0.60
N ALA A 306 5.23 -14.13 -0.48
CA ALA A 306 4.68 -15.03 -1.48
C ALA A 306 3.16 -14.86 -1.58
N GLY A 307 2.59 -15.24 -2.71
CA GLY A 307 1.15 -15.22 -2.89
C GLY A 307 0.70 -15.84 -4.19
N ALA A 308 -0.61 -15.98 -4.33
CA ALA A 308 -1.25 -16.55 -5.49
C ALA A 308 -2.52 -15.78 -5.83
N THR A 309 -2.83 -15.77 -7.12
CA THR A 309 -4.07 -15.21 -7.67
C THR A 309 -4.77 -16.30 -8.47
N VAL A 310 -6.07 -16.45 -8.25
CA VAL A 310 -6.96 -17.22 -9.13
C VAL A 310 -8.01 -16.28 -9.66
N GLN A 311 -8.13 -16.20 -10.98
CA GLN A 311 -9.06 -15.35 -11.70
C GLN A 311 -9.86 -16.19 -12.69
N THR A 312 -11.17 -16.00 -12.67
CA THR A 312 -12.11 -16.68 -13.57
C THR A 312 -13.09 -15.67 -14.16
N ARG A 313 -13.59 -15.94 -15.36
CA ARG A 313 -14.64 -15.13 -15.98
C ARG A 313 -15.99 -15.77 -15.72
N ILE A 314 -16.93 -14.99 -15.19
CA ILE A 314 -18.28 -15.47 -14.89
C ILE A 314 -19.13 -15.34 -16.18
N GLY A 315 -19.30 -16.45 -16.90
CA GLY A 315 -19.99 -16.48 -18.19
C GLY A 315 -19.14 -15.93 -19.34
N ALA A 316 -19.61 -16.12 -20.58
CA ALA A 316 -18.84 -15.77 -21.79
C ALA A 316 -18.50 -14.26 -21.86
N ASN A 317 -19.45 -13.41 -21.50
CA ASN A 317 -19.31 -11.94 -21.57
C ASN A 317 -19.38 -11.25 -20.19
N GLY A 318 -19.44 -12.00 -19.09
CA GLY A 318 -19.59 -11.41 -17.77
C GLY A 318 -18.28 -10.91 -17.15
N PRO A 319 -18.36 -10.39 -15.92
CA PRO A 319 -17.20 -9.86 -15.20
C PRO A 319 -16.20 -10.97 -14.85
N SER A 320 -14.94 -10.60 -14.66
CA SER A 320 -13.96 -11.49 -14.05
C SER A 320 -13.93 -11.34 -12.54
N LEU A 321 -13.91 -12.48 -11.85
CA LEU A 321 -13.72 -12.58 -10.42
C LEU A 321 -12.29 -13.05 -10.15
N ALA A 322 -11.55 -12.32 -9.33
CA ALA A 322 -10.23 -12.67 -8.85
C ALA A 322 -10.23 -12.84 -7.33
N ILE A 323 -9.58 -13.91 -6.86
CA ILE A 323 -9.28 -14.18 -5.47
C ILE A 323 -7.77 -14.17 -5.34
N ASP A 324 -7.26 -13.30 -4.47
CA ASP A 324 -5.84 -13.11 -4.22
C ASP A 324 -5.53 -13.46 -2.76
N TYR A 325 -4.41 -14.14 -2.54
CA TYR A 325 -3.88 -14.37 -1.20
C TYR A 325 -2.39 -14.07 -1.16
N SER A 326 -1.93 -13.49 -0.05
CA SER A 326 -0.50 -13.27 0.19
C SER A 326 -0.12 -13.54 1.64
N TYR A 327 1.12 -13.94 1.81
CA TYR A 327 1.74 -14.17 3.09
C TYR A 327 3.13 -13.52 3.13
N ARG A 328 3.38 -12.77 4.21
CA ARG A 328 4.68 -12.17 4.51
C ARG A 328 5.09 -12.60 5.91
N PRO A 329 6.10 -13.47 6.07
CA PRO A 329 6.57 -13.85 7.39
C PRO A 329 7.18 -12.66 8.14
N THR A 330 7.00 -12.67 9.45
CA THR A 330 7.54 -11.67 10.36
C THR A 330 8.41 -12.33 11.42
N GLN A 331 9.23 -11.54 12.09
CA GLN A 331 9.98 -12.01 13.25
C GLN A 331 9.00 -12.39 14.37
N ARG A 332 9.41 -13.38 15.17
CA ARG A 332 8.65 -13.82 16.35
C ARG A 332 8.58 -12.67 17.38
N PRO A 333 7.49 -12.58 18.17
CA PRO A 333 6.42 -13.57 18.35
C PRO A 333 5.30 -13.55 17.30
N ALA A 334 5.27 -12.56 16.40
CA ALA A 334 4.22 -12.46 15.38
C ALA A 334 4.37 -13.53 14.29
N ASN A 335 3.26 -14.09 13.83
CA ASN A 335 3.23 -15.20 12.86
C ASN A 335 2.99 -14.74 11.40
N GLY A 336 3.50 -13.57 11.04
CA GLY A 336 3.40 -13.04 9.68
C GLY A 336 2.18 -12.15 9.45
N VAL A 337 2.10 -11.62 8.25
CA VAL A 337 1.00 -10.81 7.74
C VAL A 337 0.29 -11.61 6.65
N HIS A 338 -1.01 -11.80 6.81
CA HIS A 338 -1.88 -12.47 5.85
C HIS A 338 -2.78 -11.44 5.19
N MET A 339 -2.92 -11.49 3.87
CA MET A 339 -3.91 -10.67 3.17
C MET A 339 -4.70 -11.56 2.21
N ILE A 340 -6.01 -11.39 2.20
CA ILE A 340 -6.92 -11.93 1.19
C ILE A 340 -7.60 -10.78 0.47
N SER A 341 -7.81 -10.91 -0.83
CA SER A 341 -8.55 -9.91 -1.62
C SER A 341 -9.50 -10.60 -2.58
N LEU A 342 -10.65 -9.97 -2.79
CA LEU A 342 -11.65 -10.36 -3.77
C LEU A 342 -11.85 -9.17 -4.70
N ARG A 343 -11.70 -9.36 -6.01
CA ARG A 343 -11.84 -8.30 -7.00
C ARG A 343 -12.77 -8.74 -8.12
N PHE A 344 -13.67 -7.84 -8.51
CA PHE A 344 -14.58 -7.98 -9.62
C PHE A 344 -14.22 -6.93 -10.66
N THR A 345 -13.86 -7.38 -11.86
CA THR A 345 -13.49 -6.49 -12.97
C THR A 345 -14.46 -6.67 -14.12
N ARG A 346 -14.99 -5.56 -14.63
CA ARG A 346 -15.81 -5.48 -15.82
C ARG A 346 -15.06 -4.67 -16.88
N ALA A 347 -14.90 -5.25 -18.07
CA ALA A 347 -14.35 -4.51 -19.21
C ALA A 347 -15.20 -3.27 -19.48
N GLY A 348 -14.56 -2.12 -19.70
CA GLY A 348 -15.25 -0.91 -20.12
C GLY A 348 -15.91 -1.12 -21.49
N SER A 349 -17.05 -0.45 -21.75
CA SER A 349 -17.54 -0.36 -23.12
C SER A 349 -16.58 0.56 -23.87
N ALA A 350 -15.92 0.07 -24.92
CA ALA A 350 -15.22 0.95 -25.85
C ALA A 350 -16.23 1.99 -26.35
N SER A 351 -15.93 3.29 -26.18
CA SER A 351 -16.70 4.35 -26.80
C SER A 351 -16.61 4.16 -28.30
N LYS A 352 -17.74 3.79 -28.92
CA LYS A 352 -17.92 3.80 -30.36
C LYS A 352 -18.03 5.24 -30.82
N ASP A 353 -16.93 5.97 -30.90
CA ASP A 353 -16.92 7.30 -31.53
C ASP A 353 -15.58 7.51 -32.24
N GLU A 354 -15.43 6.87 -33.39
CA GLU A 354 -14.62 7.34 -34.52
C GLU A 354 -15.30 6.82 -35.80
N GLU A 355 -16.10 7.69 -36.42
CA GLU A 355 -16.44 7.67 -37.85
C GLU A 355 -15.97 8.99 -38.47
#